data_AF-A0A249P6T3-F1
#
_entry.id   AF-A0A249P6T3-F1
#
_cell.length_a   1.000
_cell.length_b   1.000
_cell.length_c   1.000
_cell.angle_alpha   90.00
_cell.angle_beta   90.00
_cell.angle_gamma   90.00
#
_symmetry.space_group_name_H-M   'P 1'
#
loop_
_entity.id
_entity.type
_entity.pdbx_description
1 polymer ?
#
loop_
_entity_poly.entity_id
_entity_poly.type
_entity_poly.pdbx_seq_one_letter_code
_entity_poly.pdbx_strand_id
1 'polypeptide(L)'
;MSKERLTIDLDEFRPEPKKVDPQTKAAVEKVAENNGFKTRHAPEPAARKAPAVAKPAPATAPAETEGEGEPRRRGRKRTTNRNTPFAVKLRVETNNMIYDYADRLECSAIAEVIELALGALQKELDEGIDPRARAAAQVAAKR
;
A
#
# COMPACT_ATOMS: atom_id res chain seq x y z
N MET A 1 -48.97 11.16 1.63
CA MET A 1 -47.82 11.32 2.54
C MET A 1 -46.59 11.69 1.73
N SER A 2 -46.40 12.98 1.46
CA SER A 2 -45.21 13.50 0.79
C SER A 2 -44.01 13.32 1.71
N LYS A 3 -43.03 12.51 1.29
CA LYS A 3 -41.76 12.33 1.99
C LYS A 3 -40.95 13.61 1.82
N GLU A 4 -40.83 14.41 2.87
CA GLU A 4 -39.89 15.52 2.93
C GLU A 4 -38.47 14.97 2.71
N ARG A 5 -37.83 15.40 1.62
CA ARG A 5 -36.43 15.07 1.35
C ARG A 5 -35.59 15.96 2.26
N LEU A 6 -34.87 15.34 3.20
CA LEU A 6 -33.85 16.01 4.01
C LEU A 6 -32.79 16.59 3.08
N THR A 7 -32.81 17.91 2.88
CA THR A 7 -31.73 18.64 2.20
C THR A 7 -30.60 18.83 3.19
N ILE A 8 -29.61 17.93 3.13
CA ILE A 8 -28.37 18.07 3.91
C ILE A 8 -27.59 19.25 3.33
N ASP A 9 -27.35 20.27 4.13
CA ASP A 9 -26.53 21.42 3.78
C ASP A 9 -25.06 21.01 3.78
N LEU A 10 -24.43 21.05 2.61
CA LEU A 10 -23.02 20.67 2.43
C LEU A 10 -22.07 21.84 2.67
N ASP A 11 -22.59 23.05 2.84
CA ASP A 11 -21.77 24.24 3.05
C ASP A 11 -21.26 24.34 4.49
N GLU A 12 -21.91 23.68 5.46
CA GLU A 12 -21.44 23.55 6.84
C GLU A 12 -20.13 22.72 6.95
N PHE A 13 -19.84 21.87 5.96
CA PHE A 13 -18.63 21.04 5.95
C PHE A 13 -17.41 21.72 5.30
N ARG A 14 -17.51 22.98 4.88
CA ARG A 14 -16.36 23.70 4.34
C ARG A 14 -15.41 24.07 5.48
N PRO A 15 -14.20 23.50 5.55
CA PRO A 15 -13.28 23.79 6.63
C PRO A 15 -12.89 25.26 6.58
N GLU A 16 -13.22 26.00 7.65
CA GLU A 16 -12.77 27.37 7.77
C GLU A 16 -11.23 27.41 7.85
N PRO A 17 -10.57 28.29 7.07
CA PRO A 17 -9.12 28.40 7.09
C PRO A 17 -8.67 28.93 8.44
N LYS A 18 -8.23 28.02 9.32
CA LYS A 18 -7.57 28.39 10.57
C LYS A 18 -6.29 29.14 10.26
N LYS A 19 -6.23 30.40 10.70
CA LYS A 19 -5.02 31.21 10.61
C LYS A 19 -3.98 30.61 11.54
N VAL A 20 -2.97 29.98 10.96
CA VAL A 20 -1.83 29.43 11.70
C VAL A 20 -0.89 30.57 12.08
N ASP A 21 -0.52 30.64 13.35
CA ASP A 21 0.37 31.68 13.88
C ASP A 21 1.74 31.66 13.21
N PRO A 22 2.35 32.83 12.95
CA PRO A 22 3.63 32.93 12.25
C PRO A 22 4.76 32.20 12.99
N GLN A 23 4.71 32.12 14.32
CA GLN A 23 5.68 31.39 15.13
C GLN A 23 5.59 29.87 14.90
N THR A 24 4.38 29.33 14.79
CA THR A 24 4.18 27.90 14.49
C THR A 24 4.65 27.53 13.09
N LYS A 25 4.48 28.44 12.12
CA LYS A 25 5.03 28.25 10.76
C LYS A 25 6.55 28.15 10.77
N ALA A 26 7.23 29.06 11.45
CA ALA A 26 8.68 29.05 11.57
C ALA A 26 9.21 27.82 12.33
N ALA A 27 8.46 27.33 13.33
CA ALA A 27 8.81 26.09 14.03
C ALA A 27 8.70 24.87 13.12
N VAL A 28 7.62 24.76 12.34
CA VAL A 28 7.42 23.67 11.36
C VAL A 28 8.48 23.71 10.27
N GLU A 29 8.87 24.91 9.81
CA GLU A 29 9.92 25.11 8.82
C GLU A 29 11.29 24.62 9.32
N LYS A 30 11.67 24.96 10.55
CA LYS A 30 12.90 24.43 11.17
C LYS A 30 12.89 22.91 11.30
N VAL A 31 11.74 22.32 11.67
CA VAL A 31 11.59 20.86 11.76
C VAL A 31 11.68 20.23 10.36
N ALA A 32 11.12 20.86 9.33
CA ALA A 32 11.21 20.39 7.95
C ALA A 32 12.66 20.41 7.45
N GLU A 33 13.40 21.50 7.68
CA GLU A 33 14.82 21.61 7.31
C GLU A 33 15.68 20.55 8.00
N ASN A 34 15.49 20.35 9.31
CA ASN A 34 16.22 19.34 10.08
C ASN A 34 15.96 17.90 9.59
N ASN A 35 14.77 17.64 9.02
CA ASN A 35 14.40 16.35 8.44
C ASN A 35 14.70 16.25 6.93
N GLY A 36 15.44 17.20 6.37
CA GLY A 36 15.86 17.16 4.97
C GLY A 36 14.78 17.57 3.96
N PHE A 37 13.63 18.06 4.40
CA PHE A 37 12.59 18.63 3.55
C PHE A 37 12.97 20.07 3.17
N LYS A 38 13.84 20.22 2.16
CA LYS A 38 14.17 21.52 1.57
C LYS A 38 13.06 21.94 0.61
N THR A 39 12.20 22.88 1.01
CA THR A 39 11.20 23.46 0.12
C THR A 39 11.89 24.34 -0.93
N ARG A 40 11.85 23.93 -2.20
CA ARG A 40 11.97 24.90 -3.31
C ARG A 40 10.68 25.70 -3.30
N HIS A 41 10.71 26.94 -2.80
CA HIS A 41 9.56 27.82 -2.91
C HIS A 41 9.21 28.00 -4.39
N ALA A 42 8.05 27.49 -4.81
CA ALA A 42 7.45 27.94 -6.05
C ALA A 42 7.10 29.43 -5.85
N PRO A 43 7.43 30.32 -6.81
CA PRO A 43 7.10 31.73 -6.68
C PRO A 43 5.58 31.88 -6.45
N GLU A 44 5.21 32.73 -5.50
CA GLU A 44 3.80 33.00 -5.17
C GLU A 44 3.02 33.33 -6.44
N PRO A 45 1.90 32.61 -6.72
CA PRO A 45 1.04 33.00 -7.83
C PRO A 45 0.33 34.29 -7.45
N ALA A 46 0.82 35.41 -8.00
CA ALA A 46 0.06 36.64 -8.07
C ALA A 46 -1.32 36.32 -8.67
N ALA A 47 -2.36 36.55 -7.87
CA ALA A 47 -3.73 36.41 -8.31
C ALA A 47 -3.94 37.24 -9.59
N ARG A 48 -4.26 36.58 -10.73
CA ARG A 48 -5.23 37.03 -11.76
C ARG A 48 -5.23 36.12 -12.99
N LYS A 49 -6.41 35.53 -13.23
CA LYS A 49 -7.03 35.13 -14.51
C LYS A 49 -6.43 33.94 -15.30
N ALA A 50 -7.19 32.84 -15.31
CA ALA A 50 -7.24 31.85 -16.40
C ALA A 50 -7.81 32.50 -17.71
N PRO A 51 -7.69 31.90 -18.92
CA PRO A 51 -7.45 30.47 -19.19
C PRO A 51 -6.48 30.07 -20.34
N ALA A 52 -6.14 28.76 -20.29
CA ALA A 52 -5.81 27.82 -21.37
C ALA A 52 -4.49 27.95 -22.17
N VAL A 53 -3.63 26.92 -22.08
CA VAL A 53 -3.39 25.86 -23.10
C VAL A 53 -2.11 25.04 -22.75
N ALA A 54 -2.17 23.73 -23.05
CA ALA A 54 -1.09 22.75 -23.24
C ALA A 54 -0.50 21.96 -22.03
N LYS A 55 -0.83 20.66 -22.01
CA LYS A 55 -0.03 19.55 -21.44
C LYS A 55 1.26 19.33 -22.28
N PRO A 56 2.36 18.81 -21.69
CA PRO A 56 2.57 17.35 -21.73
C PRO A 56 3.20 16.70 -20.47
N ALA A 57 2.79 15.45 -20.27
CA ALA A 57 3.48 14.29 -19.65
C ALA A 57 3.89 14.27 -18.14
N PRO A 58 3.73 13.11 -17.47
CA PRO A 58 3.90 12.96 -16.03
C PRO A 58 5.38 12.75 -15.63
N ALA A 59 5.83 13.49 -14.63
CA ALA A 59 7.14 13.32 -14.02
C ALA A 59 7.19 11.98 -13.24
N THR A 60 8.10 11.14 -13.69
CA THR A 60 8.80 10.03 -13.02
C THR A 60 8.62 9.89 -11.51
N ALA A 61 8.27 8.67 -11.11
CA ALA A 61 8.19 8.18 -9.74
C ALA A 61 9.50 8.41 -8.95
N PRO A 62 9.42 8.63 -7.62
CA PRO A 62 10.61 8.61 -6.77
C PRO A 62 11.15 7.17 -6.66
N ALA A 63 12.47 7.09 -6.74
CA ALA A 63 13.27 5.87 -6.72
C ALA A 63 13.01 5.01 -5.48
N GLU A 64 13.00 3.70 -5.71
CA GLU A 64 12.97 2.65 -4.69
C GLU A 64 14.23 2.79 -3.81
N THR A 65 14.06 3.30 -2.59
CA THR A 65 15.02 3.04 -1.53
C THR A 65 14.86 1.59 -1.11
N GLU A 66 15.77 0.73 -1.55
CA GLU A 66 15.95 -0.63 -1.03
C GLU A 66 16.40 -0.52 0.44
N GLY A 67 15.44 -0.32 1.34
CA GLY A 67 15.63 -0.56 2.77
C GLY A 67 15.42 -2.04 3.04
N GLU A 68 16.44 -2.71 3.58
CA GLU A 68 16.47 -4.13 3.99
C GLU A 68 15.45 -4.52 5.09
N GLY A 69 14.38 -3.74 5.28
CA GLY A 69 13.33 -3.99 6.27
C GLY A 69 11.90 -3.69 5.79
N GLU A 70 11.69 -3.19 4.57
CA GLU A 70 10.34 -2.89 4.10
C GLU A 70 9.70 -4.08 3.36
N PRO A 71 8.42 -4.39 3.61
CA PRO A 71 7.71 -5.43 2.88
C PRO A 71 7.63 -5.03 1.40
N ARG A 72 8.19 -5.87 0.51
CA ARG A 72 8.32 -5.68 -0.95
C ARG A 72 6.97 -5.73 -1.69
N ARG A 73 6.00 -4.93 -1.27
CA ARG A 73 4.63 -4.90 -1.79
C ARG A 73 4.61 -4.22 -3.16
N ARG A 74 4.71 -5.02 -4.23
CA ARG A 74 4.47 -4.51 -5.58
C ARG A 74 2.97 -4.43 -5.87
N GLY A 75 2.45 -3.21 -6.01
CA GLY A 75 1.02 -2.96 -6.29
C GLY A 75 0.63 -3.33 -7.72
N ARG A 76 0.37 -4.60 -8.01
CA ARG A 76 -0.23 -5.03 -9.29
C ARG A 76 -1.76 -4.90 -9.19
N LYS A 77 -2.32 -3.83 -9.76
CA LYS A 77 -3.78 -3.65 -9.84
C LYS A 77 -4.35 -4.52 -10.95
N ARG A 78 -4.85 -5.71 -10.61
CA ARG A 78 -5.63 -6.59 -11.51
C ARG A 78 -6.93 -6.98 -10.82
N THR A 79 -8.02 -7.04 -11.58
CA THR A 79 -9.33 -7.49 -11.09
C THR A 79 -9.31 -9.01 -10.99
N THR A 80 -8.90 -9.53 -9.84
CA THR A 80 -9.05 -10.95 -9.50
C THR A 80 -10.35 -11.06 -8.73
N ASN A 81 -11.27 -11.97 -9.10
CA ASN A 81 -12.58 -12.20 -8.44
C ASN A 81 -12.47 -12.71 -6.98
N ARG A 82 -11.36 -12.39 -6.29
CA ARG A 82 -11.00 -12.73 -4.92
C ARG A 82 -11.43 -11.59 -4.02
N ASN A 83 -12.69 -11.63 -3.58
CA ASN A 83 -13.36 -10.50 -2.93
C ASN A 83 -13.38 -10.59 -1.39
N THR A 84 -12.88 -11.69 -0.81
CA THR A 84 -12.87 -11.89 0.64
C THR A 84 -11.51 -11.45 1.21
N PRO A 85 -11.46 -10.45 2.10
CA PRO A 85 -10.21 -10.04 2.73
C PRO A 85 -9.72 -11.11 3.72
N PHE A 86 -8.41 -11.29 3.79
CA PHE A 86 -7.74 -12.21 4.71
C PHE A 86 -6.57 -11.50 5.39
N ALA A 87 -6.58 -11.46 6.72
CA ALA A 87 -5.56 -10.78 7.52
C ALA A 87 -4.88 -11.78 8.46
N VAL A 88 -3.56 -11.94 8.33
CA VAL A 88 -2.75 -12.84 9.16
C VAL A 88 -1.42 -12.19 9.52
N LYS A 89 -0.93 -12.52 10.72
CA LYS A 89 0.42 -12.15 11.17
C LYS A 89 1.40 -13.26 10.76
N LEU A 90 2.44 -12.89 10.02
CA LEU A 90 3.47 -13.80 9.53
C LEU A 90 4.84 -13.37 10.05
N ARG A 91 5.80 -14.29 10.03
CA ARG A 91 7.22 -13.93 10.15
C ARG A 91 7.63 -13.18 8.88
N VAL A 92 8.61 -12.28 9.02
CA VAL A 92 9.13 -11.49 7.89
C VAL A 92 9.70 -12.39 6.80
N GLU A 93 10.46 -13.42 7.18
CA GLU A 93 11.01 -14.42 6.26
C GLU A 93 9.92 -15.13 5.45
N THR A 94 8.84 -15.56 6.11
CA THR A 94 7.72 -16.22 5.45
C THR A 94 6.98 -15.27 4.50
N ASN A 95 6.80 -14.02 4.90
CA ASN A 95 6.20 -12.99 4.05
C ASN A 95 7.03 -12.77 2.78
N ASN A 96 8.35 -12.67 2.91
CA ASN A 96 9.26 -12.51 1.76
C ASN A 96 9.25 -13.75 0.85
N MET A 97 9.26 -14.95 1.41
CA MET A 97 9.13 -16.19 0.63
C MET A 97 7.85 -16.23 -0.20
N ILE A 98 6.72 -15.73 0.34
CA ILE A 98 5.46 -15.67 -0.41
C ILE A 98 5.60 -14.75 -1.63
N TYR A 99 6.27 -13.61 -1.49
CA TYR A 99 6.56 -12.72 -2.62
C TYR A 99 7.52 -13.36 -3.63
N ASP A 100 8.58 -14.03 -3.16
CA ASP A 100 9.52 -14.71 -4.03
C ASP A 100 8.84 -15.81 -4.85
N TYR A 101 7.94 -16.59 -4.22
CA TYR A 101 7.14 -17.59 -4.94
C TYR A 101 6.15 -16.94 -5.90
N ALA A 102 5.54 -15.80 -5.53
CA ALA A 102 4.65 -15.08 -6.43
C ALA A 102 5.39 -14.61 -7.68
N ASP A 103 6.61 -14.11 -7.55
CA ASP A 103 7.42 -13.68 -8.69
C ASP A 103 7.90 -14.87 -9.53
N ARG A 104 8.35 -15.97 -8.90
CA ARG A 104 8.83 -17.18 -9.61
C ARG A 104 7.74 -17.93 -10.36
N LEU A 105 6.54 -17.98 -9.80
CA LEU A 105 5.37 -18.64 -10.39
C LEU A 105 4.57 -17.69 -11.28
N GLU A 106 5.03 -16.45 -11.44
CA GLU A 106 4.36 -15.38 -12.18
C GLU A 106 2.91 -15.15 -11.73
N CYS A 107 2.64 -15.40 -10.44
CA CYS A 107 1.32 -15.24 -9.85
C CYS A 107 0.88 -13.78 -9.96
N SER A 108 -0.38 -13.60 -10.37
CA SER A 108 -0.97 -12.27 -10.52
C SER A 108 -1.33 -11.65 -9.17
N ALA A 109 -1.63 -12.49 -8.17
CA ALA A 109 -1.97 -12.10 -6.82
C ALA A 109 -1.34 -13.06 -5.80
N ILE A 110 -1.03 -12.55 -4.60
CA ILE A 110 -0.52 -13.36 -3.48
C ILE A 110 -1.47 -14.52 -3.13
N ALA A 111 -2.77 -14.29 -3.28
CA ALA A 111 -3.78 -15.32 -3.03
C ALA A 111 -3.59 -16.57 -3.92
N GLU A 112 -3.03 -16.45 -5.13
CA GLU A 112 -2.75 -17.62 -5.99
C GLU A 112 -1.68 -18.53 -5.40
N VAL A 113 -0.64 -17.94 -4.81
CA VAL A 113 0.40 -18.72 -4.12
C VAL A 113 -0.21 -19.50 -2.96
N ILE A 114 -1.14 -18.89 -2.23
CA ILE A 114 -1.85 -19.53 -1.11
C ILE A 114 -2.78 -20.64 -1.63
N GLU A 115 -3.53 -20.41 -2.71
CA GLU A 115 -4.40 -21.41 -3.36
C GLU A 115 -3.59 -22.64 -3.82
N LEU A 116 -2.43 -22.43 -4.45
CA LEU A 116 -1.52 -23.52 -4.85
C LEU A 116 -0.99 -24.29 -3.63
N ALA A 117 -0.59 -23.58 -2.57
CA ALA A 117 -0.13 -24.21 -1.34
C ALA A 117 -1.23 -25.05 -0.67
N LEU A 118 -2.48 -24.55 -0.66
CA LEU A 118 -3.63 -25.30 -0.15
C LEU A 118 -3.92 -26.55 -0.98
N GLY A 119 -3.83 -26.47 -2.31
CA GLY A 119 -3.98 -27.64 -3.19
C GLY A 119 -2.92 -28.71 -2.94
N ALA A 120 -1.66 -28.30 -2.72
CA ALA A 120 -0.59 -29.23 -2.37
C ALA A 120 -0.81 -29.90 -1.00
N LEU A 121 -1.24 -29.12 0.01
CA LEU A 121 -1.57 -29.65 1.33
C LEU A 121 -2.77 -30.61 1.28
N GLN A 122 -3.80 -30.29 0.50
CA GLN A 122 -4.95 -31.18 0.32
C GLN A 122 -4.53 -32.52 -0.28
N LYS A 123 -3.69 -32.49 -1.32
CA LYS A 123 -3.16 -33.71 -1.94
C LYS A 123 -2.39 -34.58 -0.94
N GLU A 124 -1.58 -33.98 -0.08
CA GLU A 124 -0.87 -34.73 0.98
C GLU A 124 -1.85 -35.39 1.96
N LEU A 125 -2.91 -34.69 2.35
CA LEU A 125 -3.95 -35.25 3.22
C LEU A 125 -4.71 -36.39 2.55
N ASP A 126 -5.04 -36.25 1.26
CA ASP A 126 -5.72 -37.29 0.48
C ASP A 126 -4.84 -38.55 0.31
N GLU A 127 -3.52 -38.37 0.25
CA GLU A 127 -2.51 -39.44 0.22
C GLU A 127 -2.22 -40.04 1.62
N GLY A 128 -2.86 -39.51 2.69
CA GLY A 128 -2.66 -39.96 4.07
C GLY A 128 -1.33 -39.53 4.69
N ILE A 129 -0.63 -38.57 4.08
CA ILE A 129 0.61 -38.00 4.58
C ILE A 129 0.25 -36.90 5.61
N ASP A 130 0.85 -36.95 6.80
CA ASP A 130 0.71 -35.85 7.76
C ASP A 130 1.61 -34.67 7.35
N PRO A 131 1.04 -33.55 6.87
CA PRO A 131 1.83 -32.40 6.41
C PRO A 131 2.66 -31.77 7.54
N ARG A 132 2.22 -31.89 8.80
CA ARG A 132 2.96 -31.37 9.95
C ARG A 132 4.21 -32.20 10.23
N ALA A 133 4.09 -33.52 10.19
CA ALA A 133 5.22 -34.42 10.37
C ALA A 133 6.27 -34.21 9.27
N ARG A 134 5.84 -34.08 8.01
CA ARG A 134 6.73 -33.75 6.88
C ARG A 134 7.43 -32.41 7.08
N ALA A 135 6.70 -31.36 7.45
CA ALA A 135 7.28 -30.04 7.68
C ALA A 135 8.32 -30.06 8.82
N ALA A 136 8.06 -30.78 9.91
CA ALA A 136 9.01 -30.96 11.01
C ALA A 136 10.28 -31.68 10.54
N ALA A 137 10.15 -32.74 9.74
CA ALA A 137 11.28 -33.45 9.16
C ALA A 137 12.13 -32.57 8.22
N GLN A 138 11.48 -31.72 7.41
CA GLN A 138 12.17 -30.77 6.52
C GLN A 138 12.95 -29.71 7.31
N VAL A 139 12.40 -29.20 8.41
CA VAL A 139 13.11 -28.26 9.28
C VAL A 139 14.30 -28.93 9.96
N ALA A 140 14.15 -30.19 10.39
CA ALA A 140 15.23 -30.96 11.00
C ALA A 140 16.37 -31.27 10.01
N ALA A 141 16.05 -31.59 8.75
CA ALA A 141 17.04 -31.87 7.70
C ALA A 141 17.81 -30.64 7.21
N LYS A 142 17.31 -29.44 7.49
CA LYS A 142 17.93 -28.16 7.07
C LYS A 142 18.82 -27.55 8.17
N ARG A 143 18.90 -28.19 9.34
CA ARG A 143 19.79 -27.83 10.45
C ARG A 143 21.04 -28.68 10.42
#